data_AF-A0A516H472-F1
#
_entry.id   AF-A0A516H472-F1
#
_cell.length_a   1.000
_cell.length_b   1.000
_cell.length_c   1.000
_cell.angle_alpha   90.00
_cell.angle_beta   90.00
_cell.angle_gamma   90.00
#
_symmetry.space_group_name_H-M   'P 1'
#
loop_
_entity.id
_entity.type
_entity.pdbx_description
1 polymer ?
#
loop_
_entity_poly.entity_id
_entity_poly.type
_entity_poly.pdbx_seq_one_letter_code
_entity_poly.pdbx_strand_id
1 'polypeptide(L)'
;MAAFFALGIVGLILLLLGARGFLNADPKFLAKVLKIAGAVICGGLAVFFLIRGRIDAALMLGAAAAASLGYLPRGLLPFNLGSLFGGRGLGSGWQRARTGNDDLDGTTSGSGQQSTVETGWLRMQLDHATGRMDGDVLQGRHAGRRLSSLSFEELILLLRDCQSHDNQAAALLEAYLDRSIGEDWRERATQGDAGEAASPAANGAMTREQAWEVLGLQPGASAADIRAAHRRLMKKFHPDQGGSTYLAAQINRAKDLLLDG
;
A
#
# COMPACT_ATOMS: atom_id res chain seq x y z
N MET A 1 -18.30 34.16 43.28
CA MET A 1 -17.00 33.64 42.79
C MET A 1 -16.89 32.12 42.87
N ALA A 2 -17.35 31.45 43.95
CA ALA A 2 -17.24 29.99 44.09
C ALA A 2 -17.93 29.16 42.98
N ALA A 3 -19.08 29.60 42.47
CA ALA A 3 -19.82 28.90 41.42
C ALA A 3 -19.06 28.83 40.07
N PHE A 4 -18.34 29.89 39.70
CA PHE A 4 -17.51 29.92 38.48
C PHE A 4 -16.26 29.04 38.63
N PHE A 5 -15.73 28.92 39.84
CA PHE A 5 -14.62 28.02 40.15
C PHE A 5 -15.02 26.55 40.04
N ALA A 6 -16.21 26.19 40.55
CA ALA A 6 -16.77 24.84 40.42
C ALA A 6 -17.05 24.47 38.96
N LEU A 7 -17.59 25.41 38.17
CA LEU A 7 -17.79 25.24 36.73
C LEU A 7 -16.46 25.05 35.98
N GLY A 8 -15.42 25.79 36.37
CA GLY A 8 -14.08 25.63 35.81
C GLY A 8 -13.47 24.25 36.10
N ILE A 9 -13.63 23.74 37.32
CA ILE A 9 -13.13 22.42 37.71
C ILE A 9 -13.87 21.30 36.97
N VAL A 10 -15.20 21.40 36.85
CA VAL A 10 -15.99 20.42 36.09
C VAL A 10 -15.61 20.45 34.60
N GLY A 11 -15.40 21.63 34.03
CA GLY A 11 -14.91 21.79 32.65
C GLY A 11 -13.52 21.18 32.44
N LEU A 12 -12.60 21.40 33.39
CA LEU A 12 -11.25 20.83 33.36
C LEU A 12 -11.28 19.30 33.47
N ILE A 13 -12.13 18.74 34.33
CA ILE A 13 -12.31 17.29 34.48
C ILE A 13 -12.87 16.68 33.20
N LEU A 14 -13.87 17.31 32.58
CA LEU A 14 -14.43 16.87 31.29
C LEU A 14 -13.39 16.93 30.16
N LEU A 15 -12.57 17.98 30.12
CA LEU A 15 -11.51 18.15 29.12
C LEU A 15 -10.42 17.09 29.29
N LEU A 16 -10.02 16.79 30.53
CA LEU A 16 -9.03 15.76 30.84
C LEU A 16 -9.57 14.35 30.56
N LEU A 17 -10.84 14.07 30.84
CA LEU A 17 -11.49 12.80 30.49
C LEU A 17 -11.58 12.62 28.97
N GLY A 18 -11.90 13.68 28.22
CA GLY A 18 -11.90 13.68 26.76
C GLY A 18 -10.50 13.44 26.18
N ALA A 19 -9.48 14.11 26.70
CA ALA A 19 -8.09 13.95 26.27
C ALA A 19 -7.55 12.53 26.58
N ARG A 20 -7.90 11.96 27.74
CA ARG A 20 -7.50 10.59 28.10
C ARG A 20 -8.21 9.54 27.25
N GLY A 21 -9.46 9.79 26.85
CA GLY A 21 -10.16 8.98 25.86
C GLY A 21 -9.54 9.09 24.47
N PHE A 22 -9.05 10.27 24.08
CA PHE A 22 -8.40 10.54 22.80
C PHE A 22 -7.04 9.82 22.65
N LEU A 23 -6.26 9.73 23.74
CA LEU A 23 -4.95 9.03 23.73
C LEU A 23 -5.07 7.50 23.66
N ASN A 24 -6.20 6.94 24.05
CA ASN A 24 -6.47 5.50 24.02
C ASN A 24 -7.44 5.06 22.91
N ALA A 25 -7.98 6.01 22.13
CA ALA A 25 -8.94 5.72 21.08
C ALA A 25 -8.22 5.29 19.80
N ASP A 26 -8.73 4.22 19.19
CA ASP A 26 -8.30 3.74 17.88
C ASP A 26 -8.36 4.90 16.84
N PRO A 27 -7.25 5.27 16.17
CA PRO A 27 -7.18 6.43 15.29
C PRO A 27 -8.23 6.39 14.17
N LYS A 28 -8.71 5.19 13.80
CA LYS A 28 -9.77 5.00 12.80
C LYS A 28 -11.14 5.46 13.30
N PHE A 29 -11.44 5.28 14.59
CA PHE A 29 -12.71 5.73 15.17
C PHE A 29 -12.73 7.25 15.32
N LEU A 30 -11.60 7.84 15.72
CA LEU A 30 -11.46 9.28 15.88
C LEU A 30 -11.64 10.03 14.55
N ALA A 31 -11.04 9.54 13.46
CA ALA A 31 -11.22 10.11 12.14
C ALA A 31 -12.68 10.05 11.67
N LYS A 32 -13.42 8.99 12.03
CA LYS A 32 -14.83 8.84 11.70
C LYS A 32 -15.70 9.84 12.48
N VAL A 33 -15.45 9.97 13.78
CA VAL A 33 -16.16 10.91 14.65
C VAL A 33 -15.89 12.36 14.22
N LEU A 34 -14.64 12.70 13.88
CA LEU A 34 -14.27 14.03 13.42
C LEU A 34 -14.95 14.41 12.10
N LYS A 35 -15.05 13.46 11.15
CA LYS A 35 -15.78 13.65 9.89
C LYS A 35 -17.27 13.93 10.13
N ILE A 36 -17.90 13.15 11.02
CA ILE A 36 -19.32 13.32 11.36
C ILE A 36 -19.55 14.66 12.07
N ALA A 37 -18.70 15.00 13.05
CA ALA A 37 -18.79 16.26 13.77
C ALA A 37 -18.64 17.47 12.82
N GLY A 38 -17.66 17.42 11.91
CA GLY A 38 -17.48 18.44 10.88
C GLY A 38 -18.70 18.60 9.96
N ALA A 39 -19.29 17.49 9.50
CA ALA A 39 -20.48 17.51 8.66
C ALA A 39 -21.70 18.11 9.38
N VAL A 40 -21.90 17.78 10.66
CA VAL A 40 -22.98 18.32 11.49
C VAL A 40 -22.81 19.83 11.70
N ILE A 41 -21.59 20.30 11.97
CA ILE A 41 -21.29 21.73 12.14
C ILE A 41 -21.53 22.48 10.83
N CYS A 42 -21.01 21.99 9.70
CA CYS A 42 -21.22 22.60 8.40
C CYS A 42 -22.70 22.61 7.99
N GLY A 43 -23.44 21.53 8.25
CA GLY A 43 -24.88 21.45 8.00
C GLY A 43 -25.68 22.43 8.85
N GLY A 44 -25.37 22.55 10.14
CA GLY A 44 -25.99 23.53 11.04
C GLY A 44 -25.74 24.98 10.59
N LEU A 45 -24.51 25.29 10.18
CA LEU A 45 -24.17 26.60 9.61
C LEU A 45 -24.90 26.88 8.30
N ALA A 46 -25.03 25.88 7.41
CA ALA A 46 -25.78 26.02 6.16
C ALA A 46 -27.25 26.35 6.40
N VAL A 47 -27.91 25.65 7.34
CA VAL A 47 -29.30 25.94 7.75
C VAL A 47 -29.43 27.34 8.37
N PHE A 48 -28.46 27.74 9.19
CA PHE A 48 -28.43 29.08 9.77
C PHE A 48 -28.32 30.19 8.71
N PHE A 49 -27.49 30.01 7.68
CA PHE A 49 -27.36 30.97 6.58
C PHE A 49 -28.59 31.02 5.66
N LEU A 50 -29.31 29.91 5.50
CA LEU A 50 -30.59 29.84 4.80
C LEU A 50 -31.66 30.71 5.48
N ILE A 51 -31.75 30.64 6.81
CA ILE A 51 -32.69 31.45 7.60
C ILE A 51 -32.37 32.96 7.48
N ARG A 52 -31.08 33.30 7.30
CA ARG A 52 -30.61 34.69 7.17
C ARG A 52 -30.74 35.27 5.75
N GLY A 53 -31.33 34.52 4.81
CA GLY A 53 -31.56 34.96 3.44
C GLY A 53 -30.31 34.96 2.55
N ARG A 54 -29.19 34.38 3.00
CA ARG A 54 -27.94 34.30 2.22
C ARG A 54 -27.82 32.94 1.55
N ILE A 55 -28.62 32.77 0.49
CA ILE A 55 -28.79 31.50 -0.24
C ILE A 55 -27.47 31.00 -0.83
N ASP A 56 -26.60 31.90 -1.31
CA ASP A 56 -25.30 31.54 -1.91
C ASP A 56 -24.35 30.86 -0.91
N ALA A 57 -24.28 31.36 0.32
CA ALA A 57 -23.41 30.81 1.36
C ALA A 57 -23.93 29.47 1.89
N ALA A 58 -25.26 29.32 1.99
CA ALA A 58 -25.89 28.09 2.43
C ALA A 58 -25.73 26.96 1.40
N LEU A 59 -25.78 27.27 0.10
CA LEU A 59 -25.58 26.29 -0.96
C LEU A 59 -24.14 25.73 -0.95
N MET A 60 -23.13 26.59 -0.80
CA MET A 60 -21.73 26.15 -0.72
C MET A 60 -21.44 25.30 0.52
N LEU A 61 -21.95 25.72 1.69
CA LEU A 61 -21.75 24.97 2.94
C LEU A 61 -22.56 23.66 2.97
N GLY A 62 -23.77 23.66 2.43
CA GLY A 62 -24.60 22.46 2.27
C GLY A 62 -23.97 21.44 1.32
N ALA A 63 -23.39 21.90 0.20
CA ALA A 63 -22.66 21.05 -0.72
C ALA A 63 -21.37 20.48 -0.08
N ALA A 64 -20.64 21.28 0.69
CA ALA A 64 -19.47 20.81 1.43
C ALA A 64 -19.83 19.76 2.50
N ALA A 65 -20.96 19.92 3.21
CA ALA A 65 -21.46 18.96 4.18
C ALA A 65 -21.96 17.66 3.54
N ALA A 66 -22.63 17.74 2.38
CA ALA A 66 -23.07 16.56 1.64
C ALA A 66 -21.91 15.82 0.97
N ALA A 67 -20.87 16.54 0.54
CA ALA A 67 -19.65 15.96 -0.02
C ALA A 67 -18.80 15.26 1.06
N SER A 68 -18.72 15.82 2.27
CA SER A 68 -18.01 15.18 3.38
C SER A 68 -18.72 13.91 3.90
N LEU A 69 -20.04 13.81 3.70
CA LEU A 69 -20.86 12.65 4.05
C LEU A 69 -21.03 11.64 2.89
N GLY A 70 -20.50 11.95 1.70
CA GLY A 70 -20.48 11.03 0.55
C GLY A 70 -21.77 10.95 -0.27
N TYR A 71 -22.72 11.88 -0.07
CA TYR A 71 -24.05 11.84 -0.70
C TYR A 71 -24.17 12.62 -2.01
N LEU A 72 -23.11 13.27 -2.49
CA LEU A 72 -23.11 13.97 -3.78
C LEU A 72 -22.40 13.16 -4.88
N PRO A 73 -23.00 13.00 -6.08
CA PRO A 73 -22.30 12.44 -7.23
C PRO A 73 -21.14 13.36 -7.61
N ARG A 74 -19.95 12.77 -7.76
CA ARG A 74 -18.64 13.42 -7.98
C ARG A 74 -18.54 14.24 -9.29
N GLY A 75 -19.64 14.47 -9.99
CA GLY A 75 -19.71 15.13 -11.30
C GLY A 75 -20.24 16.57 -11.29
N LEU A 76 -20.59 17.16 -10.13
CA LEU A 76 -21.24 18.48 -10.07
C LEU A 76 -20.44 19.57 -9.35
N LEU A 77 -19.19 19.30 -8.95
CA LEU A 77 -18.30 20.30 -8.34
C LEU A 77 -17.26 20.76 -9.38
N PRO A 78 -17.18 22.07 -9.72
CA PRO A 78 -16.24 22.60 -10.70
C PRO A 78 -14.78 22.64 -10.21
N PHE A 79 -14.54 22.33 -8.94
CA PHE A 79 -13.22 22.27 -8.34
C PHE A 79 -12.95 20.88 -7.78
N ASN A 80 -11.99 20.20 -8.40
CA ASN A 80 -11.51 18.88 -8.04
C ASN A 80 -10.69 18.96 -6.72
N LEU A 81 -11.37 19.08 -5.58
CA LEU A 81 -10.72 19.08 -4.25
C LEU A 81 -10.13 17.72 -3.86
N GLY A 82 -10.31 16.68 -4.68
CA GLY A 82 -9.68 15.37 -4.48
C GLY A 82 -8.17 15.37 -4.69
N SER A 83 -7.59 16.43 -5.23
CA SER A 83 -6.13 16.57 -5.40
C SER A 83 -5.43 17.35 -4.29
N LEU A 84 -6.17 17.99 -3.37
CA LEU A 84 -5.60 18.80 -2.28
C LEU A 84 -5.48 18.06 -0.95
N PHE A 85 -6.30 17.05 -0.71
CA PHE A 85 -6.14 16.12 0.41
C PHE A 85 -5.80 14.75 -0.16
N GLY A 86 -4.50 14.46 -0.24
CA GLY A 86 -3.91 13.25 -0.82
C GLY A 86 -4.75 12.00 -0.56
N GLY A 87 -5.35 11.51 -1.64
CA GLY A 87 -6.28 10.38 -1.59
C GLY A 87 -6.64 9.95 -2.99
N ARG A 88 -5.73 9.22 -3.63
CA ARG A 88 -6.01 8.39 -4.80
C ARG A 88 -7.29 7.59 -4.55
N GLY A 89 -8.16 7.58 -5.55
CA GLY A 89 -9.53 7.09 -5.46
C GLY A 89 -9.66 5.67 -4.93
N LEU A 90 -10.61 5.51 -4.01
CA LEU A 90 -11.16 4.23 -3.61
C LEU A 90 -12.68 4.28 -3.75
N GLY A 91 -13.18 3.45 -4.68
CA GLY A 91 -14.47 2.78 -4.59
C GLY A 91 -15.71 3.59 -4.98
N SER A 92 -16.23 3.36 -6.19
CA SER A 92 -17.60 2.82 -6.37
C SER A 92 -18.06 2.87 -7.84
N GLY A 93 -18.30 1.68 -8.40
CA GLY A 93 -19.47 1.40 -9.23
C GLY A 93 -19.39 1.68 -10.72
N TRP A 94 -19.33 0.62 -11.53
CA TRP A 94 -20.30 0.40 -12.63
C TRP A 94 -20.69 -1.07 -12.66
N GLN A 95 -21.63 -1.39 -11.77
CA GLN A 95 -22.50 -2.55 -11.86
C GLN A 95 -23.81 -2.03 -12.46
N ARG A 96 -24.15 -2.49 -13.68
CA ARG A 96 -25.43 -2.38 -14.45
C ARG A 96 -25.06 -2.14 -15.94
N ALA A 97 -25.47 -2.95 -16.93
CA ALA A 97 -26.67 -3.75 -17.06
C ALA A 97 -26.42 -5.09 -17.79
N ARG A 98 -27.07 -6.14 -17.31
CA ARG A 98 -27.53 -7.27 -18.14
C ARG A 98 -28.76 -6.79 -18.92
N THR A 99 -28.80 -7.02 -20.23
CA THR A 99 -29.95 -7.54 -21.01
C THR A 99 -29.62 -7.43 -22.50
N GLY A 100 -29.97 -8.45 -23.28
CA GLY A 100 -30.04 -8.37 -24.75
C GLY A 100 -29.10 -9.34 -25.47
N ASN A 101 -29.69 -10.39 -26.05
CA ASN A 101 -29.11 -11.31 -27.02
C ASN A 101 -29.01 -10.64 -28.41
N ASP A 102 -28.22 -11.26 -29.28
CA ASP A 102 -28.23 -11.20 -30.76
C ASP A 102 -27.05 -10.50 -31.49
N ASP A 103 -26.37 -11.38 -32.25
CA ASP A 103 -25.75 -11.22 -33.57
C ASP A 103 -24.33 -10.64 -33.79
N LEU A 104 -23.47 -11.59 -34.19
CA LEU A 104 -22.43 -11.55 -35.24
C LEU A 104 -21.84 -10.18 -35.64
N ASP A 105 -20.59 -9.91 -35.25
CA ASP A 105 -19.47 -9.60 -36.16
C ASP A 105 -18.15 -9.54 -35.37
N GLY A 106 -17.05 -9.97 -35.99
CA GLY A 106 -15.75 -10.11 -35.34
C GLY A 106 -14.97 -8.80 -35.31
N THR A 107 -14.49 -8.36 -34.12
CA THR A 107 -13.12 -7.87 -33.85
C THR A 107 -12.99 -7.24 -32.45
N THR A 108 -12.00 -7.73 -31.69
CA THR A 108 -11.24 -7.07 -30.61
C THR A 108 -11.92 -6.64 -29.29
N SER A 109 -11.39 -7.26 -28.22
CA SER A 109 -11.00 -6.65 -26.94
C SER A 109 -11.99 -6.62 -25.77
N GLY A 110 -11.66 -7.44 -24.76
CA GLY A 110 -11.75 -7.05 -23.35
C GLY A 110 -12.70 -7.86 -22.49
N SER A 111 -12.17 -8.74 -21.64
CA SER A 111 -12.05 -8.47 -20.19
C SER A 111 -11.96 -9.77 -19.38
N GLY A 112 -10.75 -10.12 -18.94
CA GLY A 112 -10.51 -11.23 -18.03
C GLY A 112 -9.05 -11.62 -17.96
N GLN A 113 -8.21 -10.75 -17.37
CA GLN A 113 -7.56 -11.01 -16.07
C GLN A 113 -6.17 -10.38 -15.91
N GLN A 114 -5.44 -10.00 -16.97
CA GLN A 114 -4.09 -9.43 -16.81
C GLN A 114 -3.83 -8.23 -17.74
N SER A 115 -3.23 -7.17 -17.20
CA SER A 115 -2.71 -6.05 -17.98
C SER A 115 -1.20 -5.99 -17.88
N THR A 116 -0.53 -5.83 -19.02
CA THR A 116 0.91 -5.65 -19.12
C THR A 116 1.23 -4.19 -19.43
N VAL A 117 2.19 -3.61 -18.71
CA VAL A 117 2.70 -2.25 -18.93
C VAL A 117 4.21 -2.34 -19.07
N GLU A 118 4.75 -1.83 -20.17
CA GLU A 118 6.18 -1.86 -20.47
C GLU A 118 6.72 -0.44 -20.57
N THR A 119 7.84 -0.19 -19.92
CA THR A 119 8.61 1.06 -19.98
C THR A 119 10.01 0.78 -20.52
N GLY A 120 10.87 1.80 -20.62
CA GLY A 120 12.26 1.60 -21.03
C GLY A 120 13.06 0.73 -20.06
N TRP A 121 12.64 0.66 -18.80
CA TRP A 121 13.37 -0.01 -17.72
C TRP A 121 12.68 -1.24 -17.14
N LEU A 122 11.34 -1.32 -17.20
CA LEU A 122 10.57 -2.35 -16.52
C LEU A 122 9.43 -2.87 -17.40
N ARG A 123 9.17 -4.18 -17.33
CA ARG A 123 7.94 -4.80 -17.83
C ARG A 123 7.13 -5.29 -16.65
N MET A 124 5.95 -4.73 -16.45
CA MET A 124 5.05 -5.02 -15.34
C MET A 124 3.81 -5.76 -15.82
N GLN A 125 3.33 -6.69 -15.00
CA GLN A 125 2.10 -7.46 -15.22
C GLN A 125 1.23 -7.31 -13.97
N LEU A 126 0.00 -6.86 -14.17
CA LEU A 126 -1.01 -6.69 -13.13
C LEU A 126 -2.17 -7.64 -13.41
N ASP A 127 -2.38 -8.58 -12.50
CA ASP A 127 -3.58 -9.39 -12.47
C ASP A 127 -4.71 -8.61 -11.77
N HIS A 128 -5.80 -8.35 -12.49
CA HIS A 128 -6.93 -7.55 -11.99
C HIS A 128 -7.89 -8.35 -11.12
N ALA A 129 -7.87 -9.69 -11.20
CA ALA A 129 -8.70 -10.53 -10.34
C ALA A 129 -8.09 -10.69 -8.96
N THR A 130 -6.77 -10.83 -8.88
CA THR A 130 -6.06 -11.02 -7.61
C THR A 130 -5.42 -9.75 -7.07
N GLY A 131 -5.29 -8.72 -7.92
CA GLY A 131 -4.49 -7.54 -7.60
C GLY A 131 -3.00 -7.86 -7.52
N ARG A 132 -2.51 -9.04 -7.93
CA ARG A 132 -1.07 -9.31 -7.89
C ARG A 132 -0.35 -8.55 -8.99
N MET A 133 0.75 -7.90 -8.61
CA MET A 133 1.60 -7.16 -9.52
C MET A 133 3.01 -7.73 -9.42
N ASP A 134 3.60 -8.07 -10.56
CA ASP A 134 4.99 -8.53 -10.65
C ASP A 134 5.57 -8.09 -12.00
N GLY A 135 6.88 -8.19 -12.18
CA GLY A 135 7.51 -7.71 -13.39
C GLY A 135 8.96 -8.16 -13.56
N ASP A 136 9.50 -7.83 -14.73
CA ASP A 136 10.87 -8.12 -15.13
C ASP A 136 11.61 -6.80 -15.37
N VAL A 137 12.87 -6.75 -14.95
CA VAL A 137 13.75 -5.60 -15.18
C VAL A 137 14.34 -5.71 -16.57
N LEU A 138 14.20 -4.67 -17.40
CA LEU A 138 14.68 -4.65 -18.78
C LEU A 138 16.07 -4.02 -18.92
N GLN A 139 16.39 -3.05 -18.07
CA GLN A 139 17.65 -2.31 -18.10
C GLN A 139 18.28 -2.11 -16.71
N GLY A 140 19.59 -1.83 -16.68
CA GLY A 140 20.34 -1.60 -15.45
C GLY A 140 21.02 -2.86 -14.89
N ARG A 141 21.54 -2.74 -13.67
CA ARG A 141 22.34 -3.80 -13.01
C ARG A 141 21.60 -5.11 -12.76
N HIS A 142 20.27 -5.07 -12.79
CA HIS A 142 19.39 -6.20 -12.53
C HIS A 142 18.60 -6.65 -13.77
N ALA A 143 19.01 -6.22 -14.98
CA ALA A 143 18.35 -6.60 -16.22
C ALA A 143 18.17 -8.12 -16.38
N GLY A 144 17.00 -8.53 -16.83
CA GLY A 144 16.58 -9.92 -16.99
C GLY A 144 16.14 -10.61 -15.69
N ARG A 145 16.26 -9.97 -14.52
CA ARG A 145 15.75 -10.51 -13.26
C ARG A 145 14.30 -10.08 -13.02
N ARG A 146 13.56 -10.95 -12.34
CA ARG A 146 12.19 -10.69 -11.90
C ARG A 146 12.19 -9.88 -10.60
N LEU A 147 11.27 -8.92 -10.46
CA LEU A 147 11.16 -8.05 -9.29
C LEU A 147 10.95 -8.83 -7.99
N SER A 148 10.15 -9.90 -8.04
CA SER A 148 9.93 -10.83 -6.93
C SER A 148 11.18 -11.60 -6.48
N SER A 149 12.25 -11.62 -7.29
CA SER A 149 13.51 -12.30 -7.00
C SER A 149 14.58 -11.38 -6.39
N LEU A 150 14.34 -10.07 -6.38
CA LEU A 150 15.25 -9.05 -5.87
C LEU A 150 15.05 -8.85 -4.37
N SER A 151 16.13 -8.54 -3.67
CA SER A 151 16.06 -8.16 -2.26
C SER A 151 15.48 -6.75 -2.11
N PHE A 152 15.08 -6.39 -0.88
CA PHE A 152 14.61 -5.04 -0.58
C PHE A 152 15.64 -3.97 -0.96
N GLU A 153 16.90 -4.16 -0.54
CA GLU A 153 18.01 -3.25 -0.88
C GLU A 153 18.22 -3.14 -2.40
N GLU A 154 18.17 -4.25 -3.12
CA GLU A 154 18.27 -4.26 -4.59
C GLU A 154 17.12 -3.48 -5.25
N LEU A 155 15.89 -3.59 -4.73
CA LEU A 155 14.73 -2.84 -5.22
C LEU A 155 14.83 -1.34 -4.94
N ILE A 156 15.34 -0.94 -3.77
CA ILE A 156 15.57 0.48 -3.44
C ILE A 156 16.66 1.08 -4.33
N LEU A 157 17.74 0.34 -4.60
CA LEU A 157 18.77 0.78 -5.53
C LEU A 157 18.23 0.90 -6.96
N LEU A 158 17.46 -0.08 -7.42
CA LEU A 158 16.79 -0.03 -8.72
C LEU A 158 15.83 1.17 -8.81
N LEU A 159 15.13 1.51 -7.73
CA LEU A 159 14.25 2.67 -7.69
C LEU A 159 15.02 3.97 -7.86
N ARG A 160 16.18 4.13 -7.20
CA ARG A 160 17.05 5.31 -7.37
C ARG A 160 17.55 5.43 -8.82
N ASP A 161 17.91 4.31 -9.45
CA ASP A 161 18.31 4.26 -10.86
C ASP A 161 17.14 4.65 -11.79
N CYS A 162 15.94 4.12 -11.55
CA CYS A 162 14.75 4.48 -12.32
C CYS A 162 14.37 5.95 -12.14
N GLN A 163 14.43 6.50 -10.93
CA GLN A 163 14.10 7.92 -10.68
C GLN A 163 15.01 8.89 -11.45
N SER A 164 16.26 8.50 -11.72
CA SER A 164 17.21 9.34 -12.47
C SER A 164 17.07 9.23 -13.99
N HIS A 165 16.52 8.14 -14.52
CA HIS A 165 16.47 7.87 -15.97
C HIS A 165 15.05 7.79 -16.56
N ASP A 166 14.07 7.26 -15.80
CA ASP A 166 12.70 7.00 -16.25
C ASP A 166 11.69 7.11 -15.09
N ASN A 167 11.03 8.27 -15.02
CA ASN A 167 9.99 8.54 -14.01
C ASN A 167 8.77 7.61 -14.12
N GLN A 168 8.46 7.08 -15.30
CA GLN A 168 7.34 6.13 -15.45
C GLN A 168 7.70 4.77 -14.86
N ALA A 169 8.92 4.30 -15.11
CA ALA A 169 9.45 3.10 -14.47
C ALA A 169 9.49 3.24 -12.95
N ALA A 170 9.94 4.39 -12.44
CA ALA A 170 9.94 4.66 -11.00
C ALA A 170 8.52 4.56 -10.40
N ALA A 171 7.51 5.17 -11.02
CA ALA A 171 6.13 5.10 -10.55
C ALA A 171 5.57 3.67 -10.52
N LEU A 172 5.93 2.83 -11.50
CA LEU A 172 5.54 1.42 -11.52
C LEU A 172 6.22 0.61 -10.42
N LEU A 173 7.52 0.86 -10.19
CA LEU A 173 8.27 0.18 -9.13
C LEU A 173 7.80 0.59 -7.73
N GLU A 174 7.45 1.86 -7.54
CA GLU A 174 6.81 2.33 -6.29
C GLU A 174 5.47 1.64 -6.05
N ALA A 175 4.62 1.52 -7.08
CA ALA A 175 3.35 0.80 -6.96
C ALA A 175 3.53 -0.69 -6.62
N TYR A 176 4.61 -1.30 -7.10
CA TYR A 176 5.00 -2.67 -6.74
C TYR A 176 5.47 -2.76 -5.28
N LEU A 177 6.31 -1.83 -4.82
CA LEU A 177 6.79 -1.79 -3.43
C LEU A 177 5.66 -1.55 -2.43
N ASP A 178 4.76 -0.60 -2.71
CA ASP A 178 3.57 -0.32 -1.91
C ASP A 178 2.72 -1.59 -1.72
N ARG A 179 2.62 -2.43 -2.76
CA ARG A 179 1.78 -3.62 -2.75
C ARG A 179 2.45 -4.85 -2.15
N SER A 180 3.76 -5.03 -2.37
CA SER A 180 4.49 -6.23 -1.96
C SER A 180 5.06 -6.12 -0.55
N ILE A 181 5.48 -4.92 -0.14
CA ILE A 181 6.14 -4.67 1.15
C ILE A 181 5.24 -3.88 2.10
N GLY A 182 4.34 -3.04 1.58
CA GLY A 182 3.45 -2.18 2.35
C GLY A 182 4.00 -0.76 2.53
N GLU A 183 3.17 0.19 2.97
CA GLU A 183 3.46 1.64 2.95
C GLU A 183 4.73 2.06 3.75
N ASP A 184 5.17 1.24 4.70
CA ASP A 184 6.32 1.49 5.58
C ASP A 184 7.68 1.36 4.85
N TRP A 185 7.70 0.88 3.60
CA TRP A 185 8.94 0.69 2.86
C TRP A 185 9.72 2.00 2.67
N ARG A 186 9.02 3.14 2.61
CA ARG A 186 9.64 4.47 2.45
C ARG A 186 10.40 4.91 3.70
N GLU A 187 9.89 4.60 4.88
CA GLU A 187 10.58 4.88 6.15
C GLU A 187 11.81 3.98 6.33
N ARG A 188 11.70 2.73 5.89
CA ARG A 188 12.84 1.80 5.92
C ARG A 188 13.94 2.21 4.94
N ALA A 189 13.57 2.69 3.75
CA ALA A 189 14.53 3.16 2.74
C ALA A 189 15.29 4.42 3.18
N THR A 190 14.71 5.27 4.03
CA THR A 190 15.38 6.45 4.58
C THR A 190 16.22 6.13 5.82
N GLN A 191 15.83 5.13 6.62
CA GLN A 191 16.61 4.68 7.78
C GLN A 191 17.89 3.93 7.40
N GLY A 192 17.91 3.19 6.28
CA GLY A 192 19.11 2.50 5.78
C GLY A 192 20.25 3.44 5.37
N ASP A 193 19.94 4.68 4.99
CA ASP A 193 20.96 5.66 4.55
C ASP A 193 21.73 6.28 5.73
N ALA A 194 21.17 6.24 6.95
CA ALA A 194 21.79 6.81 8.15
C ALA A 194 22.66 5.80 8.96
N GLY A 195 22.66 4.52 8.59
CA GLY A 195 23.35 3.44 9.31
C GLY A 195 24.54 2.79 8.58
N GLU A 196 24.71 3.02 7.28
CA GLU A 196 25.59 2.20 6.44
C GLU A 196 26.93 2.87 6.11
N ALA A 197 27.74 3.17 7.13
CA ALA A 197 29.17 3.49 6.96
C ALA A 197 30.08 2.25 7.16
N ALA A 198 29.53 1.03 7.07
CA ALA A 198 30.31 -0.19 7.23
C ALA A 198 29.71 -1.40 6.47
N SER A 199 29.86 -1.45 5.15
CA SER A 199 30.59 -2.54 4.45
C SER A 199 30.26 -2.62 2.96
N PRO A 200 31.23 -3.06 2.12
CA PRO A 200 31.19 -2.87 0.69
C PRO A 200 30.41 -3.96 -0.05
N ALA A 201 29.88 -3.55 -1.19
CA ALA A 201 29.19 -4.37 -2.18
C ALA A 201 29.83 -5.73 -2.48
N ALA A 202 29.02 -6.80 -2.39
CA ALA A 202 29.14 -7.98 -3.24
C ALA A 202 27.77 -8.66 -3.40
N ASN A 203 27.17 -8.47 -4.59
CA ASN A 203 26.15 -9.29 -5.27
C ASN A 203 25.02 -9.94 -4.47
N GLY A 204 23.76 -9.65 -4.88
CA GLY A 204 22.54 -10.35 -4.44
C GLY A 204 22.41 -11.81 -4.91
N ALA A 205 23.51 -12.57 -4.89
CA ALA A 205 23.51 -14.01 -4.81
C ALA A 205 23.61 -14.40 -3.34
N MET A 206 22.70 -15.25 -2.87
CA MET A 206 22.74 -15.80 -1.53
C MET A 206 24.11 -16.42 -1.26
N THR A 207 24.76 -16.09 -0.15
CA THR A 207 26.05 -16.72 0.20
C THR A 207 25.80 -18.09 0.86
N ARG A 208 26.83 -18.95 0.93
CA ARG A 208 26.73 -20.25 1.61
C ARG A 208 26.36 -20.07 3.08
N GLU A 209 26.92 -19.06 3.73
CA GLU A 209 26.67 -18.71 5.13
C GLU A 209 25.20 -18.32 5.33
N GLN A 210 24.66 -17.49 4.44
CA GLN A 210 23.25 -17.13 4.45
C GLN A 210 22.34 -18.34 4.19
N ALA A 211 22.75 -19.28 3.32
CA ALA A 211 21.99 -20.50 3.06
C ALA A 211 21.91 -21.41 4.30
N TRP A 212 22.99 -21.51 5.08
CA TRP A 212 23.00 -22.21 6.36
C TRP A 212 22.04 -21.55 7.37
N GLU A 213 22.07 -20.22 7.47
CA GLU A 213 21.20 -19.45 8.36
C GLU A 213 19.71 -19.60 8.00
N VAL A 214 19.36 -19.49 6.72
CA VAL A 214 17.97 -19.62 6.26
C VAL A 214 17.39 -21.01 6.53
N LEU A 215 18.21 -22.07 6.44
CA LEU A 215 17.79 -23.43 6.79
C LEU A 215 17.86 -23.72 8.29
N GLY A 216 18.48 -22.83 9.08
CA GLY A 216 18.71 -23.01 10.51
C GLY A 216 19.66 -24.18 10.80
N LEU A 217 20.67 -24.36 9.96
CA LEU A 217 21.66 -25.42 10.05
C LEU A 217 23.05 -24.85 10.32
N GLN A 218 23.92 -25.64 10.94
CA GLN A 218 25.32 -25.25 11.10
C GLN A 218 26.12 -25.54 9.81
N PRO A 219 27.17 -24.76 9.53
CA PRO A 219 28.09 -25.06 8.44
C PRO A 219 28.64 -26.49 8.54
N GLY A 220 28.51 -27.27 7.47
CA GLY A 220 28.96 -28.66 7.42
C GLY A 220 27.89 -29.71 7.78
N ALA A 221 26.62 -29.31 7.92
CA ALA A 221 25.53 -30.28 8.07
C ALA A 221 25.39 -31.18 6.83
N SER A 222 24.92 -32.41 7.03
CA SER A 222 24.87 -33.40 5.94
C SER A 222 23.79 -33.08 4.91
N ALA A 223 23.92 -33.62 3.70
CA ALA A 223 22.89 -33.52 2.65
C ALA A 223 21.52 -34.11 3.08
N ALA A 224 21.49 -35.00 4.07
CA ALA A 224 20.25 -35.50 4.66
C ALA A 224 19.58 -34.43 5.55
N ASP A 225 20.38 -33.71 6.34
CA ASP A 225 19.93 -32.64 7.24
C ASP A 225 19.40 -31.43 6.46
N ILE A 226 20.09 -31.05 5.38
CA ILE A 226 19.65 -29.99 4.45
C ILE A 226 18.25 -30.30 3.90
N ARG A 227 18.05 -31.52 3.39
CA ARG A 227 16.74 -31.94 2.85
C ARG A 227 15.67 -32.03 3.93
N ALA A 228 16.01 -32.43 5.15
CA ALA A 228 15.07 -32.48 6.26
C ALA A 228 14.64 -31.08 6.72
N ALA A 229 15.59 -30.14 6.84
CA ALA A 229 15.33 -28.75 7.19
C ALA A 229 14.47 -28.05 6.13
N HIS A 230 14.79 -28.26 4.84
CA HIS A 230 14.01 -27.75 3.72
C HIS A 230 12.55 -28.22 3.78
N ARG A 231 12.29 -29.52 3.94
CA ARG A 231 10.91 -30.05 4.05
C ARG A 231 10.15 -29.46 5.25
N ARG A 232 10.80 -29.30 6.39
CA ARG A 232 10.20 -28.72 7.61
C ARG A 232 9.81 -27.27 7.39
N LEU A 233 10.71 -26.46 6.82
CA LEU A 233 10.47 -25.05 6.55
C LEU A 233 9.43 -24.85 5.44
N MET A 234 9.52 -25.63 4.37
CA MET A 234 8.56 -25.56 3.26
C MET A 234 7.15 -25.92 3.71
N LYS A 235 6.97 -26.92 4.59
CA LYS A 235 5.66 -27.24 5.18
C LYS A 235 5.06 -26.07 5.97
N LYS A 236 5.90 -25.23 6.58
CA LYS A 236 5.47 -24.08 7.39
C LYS A 236 5.20 -22.82 6.56
N PHE A 237 5.98 -22.63 5.49
CA PHE A 237 5.97 -21.40 4.68
C PHE A 237 5.45 -21.63 3.26
N HIS A 238 4.77 -22.75 3.00
CA HIS A 238 4.22 -23.04 1.66
C HIS A 238 3.23 -21.96 1.24
N PRO A 239 3.33 -21.40 0.01
CA PRO A 239 2.39 -20.39 -0.48
C PRO A 239 0.93 -20.89 -0.48
N ASP A 240 0.72 -22.17 -0.80
CA ASP A 240 -0.63 -22.79 -0.81
C ASP A 240 -1.28 -22.90 0.59
N GLN A 241 -0.50 -22.71 1.67
CA GLN A 241 -1.01 -22.72 3.05
C GLN A 241 -1.01 -21.31 3.68
N GLY A 242 -0.91 -20.26 2.86
CA GLY A 242 -0.87 -18.87 3.31
C GLY A 242 0.53 -18.37 3.69
N GLY A 243 1.59 -19.12 3.34
CA GLY A 243 2.97 -18.70 3.53
C GLY A 243 3.43 -17.64 2.52
N SER A 244 4.51 -16.91 2.85
CA SER A 244 5.09 -15.92 1.94
C SER A 244 5.80 -16.59 0.77
N THR A 245 5.43 -16.19 -0.46
CA THR A 245 6.09 -16.64 -1.70
C THR A 245 7.58 -16.29 -1.72
N TYR A 246 7.95 -15.15 -1.12
CA TYR A 246 9.34 -14.72 -1.03
C TYR A 246 10.16 -15.64 -0.11
N LEU A 247 9.61 -15.97 1.07
CA LEU A 247 10.28 -16.90 2.01
C LEU A 247 10.43 -18.29 1.40
N ALA A 248 9.40 -18.80 0.72
CA ALA A 248 9.47 -20.08 0.03
C ALA A 248 10.57 -20.09 -1.05
N ALA A 249 10.69 -19.01 -1.84
CA ALA A 249 11.74 -18.86 -2.83
C ALA A 249 13.15 -18.81 -2.20
N GLN A 250 13.30 -18.11 -1.07
CA GLN A 250 14.57 -18.02 -0.35
C GLN A 250 14.99 -19.38 0.26
N ILE A 251 14.04 -20.15 0.80
CA ILE A 251 14.26 -21.51 1.30
C ILE A 251 14.69 -22.47 0.18
N ASN A 252 14.09 -22.36 -1.01
CA ASN A 252 14.47 -23.18 -2.16
C ASN A 252 15.89 -22.85 -2.62
N ARG A 253 16.20 -21.55 -2.77
CA ARG A 253 17.53 -21.08 -3.18
C ARG A 253 18.63 -21.52 -2.20
N ALA A 254 18.35 -21.52 -0.89
CA ALA A 254 19.28 -22.01 0.12
C ALA A 254 19.60 -23.51 -0.06
N LYS A 255 18.55 -24.33 -0.31
CA LYS A 255 18.71 -25.77 -0.51
C LYS A 255 19.49 -26.07 -1.80
N ASP A 256 19.18 -25.38 -2.90
CA ASP A 256 19.88 -25.55 -4.17
C ASP A 256 21.37 -25.21 -4.02
N LEU A 257 21.69 -24.10 -3.34
CA LEU A 257 23.06 -23.63 -3.17
C LEU A 257 23.95 -24.55 -2.32
N LEU A 258 23.37 -25.27 -1.35
CA LEU A 258 24.10 -26.20 -0.48
C LEU A 258 24.18 -27.63 -1.03
N LEU A 259 23.39 -27.98 -2.04
CA LEU A 259 23.39 -29.31 -2.65
C LEU A 259 24.07 -29.33 -4.03
N ASP A 260 24.02 -28.23 -4.78
CA ASP A 260 24.54 -28.13 -6.16
C ASP A 260 25.93 -27.48 -6.24
N GLY A 261 26.61 -27.21 -5.12
CA GLY A 261 27.96 -26.64 -5.08
C GLY A 261 28.90 -27.35 -4.12
#